data_AF-A0A8B7QFQ4-F1
#
_entry.id   AF-A0A8B7QFQ4-F1
#
_cell.length_a   1.000
_cell.length_b   1.000
_cell.length_c   1.000
_cell.angle_alpha   90.00
_cell.angle_beta   90.00
_cell.angle_gamma   90.00
#
_symmetry.space_group_name_H-M   'P 1'
#
loop_
_entity.id
_entity.type
_entity.pdbx_description
1 polymer ?
#
loop_
_entity_poly.entity_id
_entity_poly.type
_entity_poly.pdbx_seq_one_letter_code
_entity_poly.pdbx_strand_id
1 'polypeptide(L)'
;MCLHMVSCCRSHPAGSGWGPRSLGPGRLVPIPLASLPGVSVPLSSTFPLTSLLPGASSLLRYYRYSGSLTMPGCEPAVLWTVFEDAVPIGRAQVAQFQIVPQSGPPGTRPMPLTENFRQQQPLPGRRVWASPSASMRATAPPPSCLGVAGEPALGALLGLGLSLLLGQGP
;
A
#
# COMPACT_ATOMS: atom_id res chain seq x y z
N MET A 1 11.99 0.39 -1.07
CA MET A 1 10.66 0.21 -0.45
C MET A 1 9.71 1.19 -1.10
N CYS A 2 8.67 0.71 -1.77
CA CYS A 2 7.55 1.57 -2.13
C CYS A 2 6.77 1.83 -0.84
N LEU A 3 6.62 3.08 -0.43
CA LEU A 3 5.69 3.40 0.64
C LEU A 3 4.29 2.96 0.23
N HIS A 4 3.76 1.94 0.90
CA HIS A 4 2.40 1.47 0.69
C HIS A 4 1.46 2.45 1.39
N MET A 5 0.93 3.42 0.63
CA MET A 5 0.00 4.40 1.20
C MET A 5 -1.38 3.80 1.40
N VAL A 6 -1.86 3.92 2.63
CA VAL A 6 -3.24 3.66 3.01
C VAL A 6 -4.06 4.95 2.90
N SER A 7 -4.85 5.04 1.84
CA SER A 7 -5.90 6.04 1.63
C SER A 7 -7.18 5.32 1.27
N CYS A 8 -8.30 6.04 1.18
CA CYS A 8 -9.53 5.49 0.66
C CYS A 8 -9.98 6.13 -0.65
N CYS A 9 -10.21 5.33 -1.69
CA CYS A 9 -11.16 5.65 -2.76
C CYS A 9 -12.57 5.65 -2.18
N ARG A 10 -13.22 6.82 -2.12
CA ARG A 10 -14.54 7.04 -1.54
C ARG A 10 -15.61 6.29 -2.37
N SER A 11 -15.81 5.00 -2.09
CA SER A 11 -16.94 4.22 -2.59
C SER A 11 -17.37 3.14 -1.59
N HIS A 12 -18.56 3.35 -1.01
CA HIS A 12 -19.42 2.49 -0.17
C HIS A 12 -19.22 2.46 1.37
N PRO A 13 -20.33 2.46 2.15
CA PRO A 13 -20.32 2.61 3.61
C PRO A 13 -20.21 1.26 4.34
N ALA A 14 -19.65 1.24 5.56
CA ALA A 14 -19.83 0.12 6.50
C ALA A 14 -20.30 0.60 7.87
N GLY A 15 -21.03 -0.30 8.53
CA GLY A 15 -21.65 -0.10 9.83
C GLY A 15 -20.78 -0.52 11.02
N SER A 16 -21.02 0.22 12.11
CA SER A 16 -21.12 -0.12 13.55
C SER A 16 -20.29 -1.28 14.11
N GLY A 17 -19.63 -1.21 15.28
CA GLY A 17 -19.60 -0.28 16.41
C GLY A 17 -19.16 -1.12 17.62
N TRP A 18 -18.19 -0.67 18.43
CA TRP A 18 -17.63 -1.46 19.54
C TRP A 18 -17.50 -0.62 20.81
N GLY A 19 -17.88 -1.21 21.95
CA GLY A 19 -17.63 -0.68 23.30
C GLY A 19 -17.21 -1.81 24.25
N PRO A 20 -16.44 -1.54 25.34
CA PRO A 20 -15.70 -2.59 26.06
C PRO A 20 -16.26 -2.90 27.45
N ARG A 21 -16.07 -4.14 27.93
CA ARG A 21 -15.93 -4.48 29.37
C ARG A 21 -14.93 -5.63 29.55
N SER A 22 -14.16 -5.54 30.63
CA SER A 22 -12.88 -6.21 30.94
C SER A 22 -13.01 -7.47 31.81
N LEU A 23 -11.98 -8.34 31.81
CA LEU A 23 -11.42 -9.04 33.00
C LEU A 23 -10.31 -10.08 32.68
N GLY A 24 -9.06 -9.81 33.13
CA GLY A 24 -8.18 -10.76 33.86
C GLY A 24 -7.18 -11.70 33.11
N PRO A 25 -6.00 -12.03 33.71
CA PRO A 25 -4.79 -12.44 32.97
C PRO A 25 -4.41 -13.96 33.05
N GLY A 26 -3.65 -14.66 32.15
CA GLY A 26 -2.17 -14.69 32.14
C GLY A 26 -1.44 -15.82 31.34
N ARG A 27 -1.46 -15.98 29.99
CA ARG A 27 -0.72 -17.02 29.17
C ARG A 27 -1.04 -17.03 27.65
N LEU A 28 -0.15 -16.59 26.74
CA LEU A 28 -0.41 -16.48 25.27
C LEU A 28 -1.31 -17.62 24.74
N VAL A 29 -2.57 -17.29 24.47
CA VAL A 29 -3.60 -18.25 24.07
C VAL A 29 -3.41 -18.51 22.58
N PRO A 30 -3.42 -19.77 22.14
CA PRO A 30 -3.60 -20.07 20.72
C PRO A 30 -4.83 -19.28 20.22
N ILE A 31 -4.86 -18.87 18.96
CA ILE A 31 -6.01 -18.17 18.37
C ILE A 31 -7.35 -18.99 18.33
N PRO A 32 -7.51 -20.27 18.78
CA PRO A 32 -8.79 -20.97 18.80
C PRO A 32 -9.90 -20.40 19.70
N LEU A 33 -9.60 -19.55 20.70
CA LEU A 33 -10.63 -19.10 21.66
C LEU A 33 -11.41 -17.87 21.18
N ALA A 34 -10.82 -17.05 20.31
CA ALA A 34 -11.48 -15.92 19.65
C ALA A 34 -11.92 -16.27 18.21
N SER A 35 -12.08 -17.57 17.92
CA SER A 35 -12.48 -18.08 16.60
C SER A 35 -13.98 -17.91 16.32
N LEU A 36 -14.67 -16.97 16.96
CA LEU A 36 -16.04 -16.65 16.58
C LEU A 36 -16.20 -15.12 16.53
N PRO A 37 -16.85 -14.61 15.47
CA PRO A 37 -17.23 -13.21 15.36
C PRO A 37 -17.96 -12.71 16.61
N GLY A 38 -17.56 -11.54 17.13
CA GLY A 38 -18.20 -10.96 18.32
C GLY A 38 -17.76 -11.56 19.66
N VAL A 39 -16.94 -12.61 19.66
CA VAL A 39 -16.39 -13.19 20.88
C VAL A 39 -15.14 -12.42 21.30
N SER A 40 -15.19 -11.85 22.50
CA SER A 40 -14.01 -11.31 23.17
C SER A 40 -13.49 -12.32 24.17
N VAL A 41 -12.17 -12.48 24.21
CA VAL A 41 -11.48 -13.30 25.20
C VAL A 41 -10.46 -12.39 25.88
N PRO A 42 -10.39 -12.39 27.21
CA PRO A 42 -9.40 -11.57 27.89
C PRO A 42 -8.00 -12.02 27.48
N LEU A 43 -7.15 -11.03 27.23
CA LEU A 43 -5.74 -11.31 27.10
C LEU A 43 -5.29 -11.96 28.38
N SER A 44 -4.66 -13.10 28.19
CA SER A 44 -4.14 -13.85 29.26
C SER A 44 -2.96 -13.05 29.82
N SER A 45 -1.75 -12.97 29.29
CA SER A 45 -0.72 -12.12 29.94
C SER A 45 -0.81 -10.65 29.51
N THR A 46 -0.44 -9.74 30.41
CA THR A 46 -0.02 -8.39 30.00
C THR A 46 1.36 -8.47 29.35
N PHE A 47 1.63 -7.54 28.45
CA PHE A 47 2.94 -7.38 27.83
C PHE A 47 3.15 -5.90 27.50
N PRO A 48 4.40 -5.42 27.48
CA PRO A 48 4.66 -4.03 27.14
C PRO A 48 4.36 -3.80 25.66
N LEU A 49 3.55 -2.79 25.32
CA LEU A 49 3.22 -2.48 23.92
C LEU A 49 4.46 -2.14 23.08
N THR A 50 5.54 -1.69 23.72
CA THR A 50 6.83 -1.47 23.06
C THR A 50 7.42 -2.74 22.46
N SER A 51 7.05 -3.94 22.93
CA SER A 51 7.48 -5.20 22.31
C SER A 51 6.83 -5.45 20.94
N LEU A 52 5.78 -4.70 20.59
CA LEU A 52 5.13 -4.75 19.28
C LEU A 52 5.70 -3.71 18.30
N LEU A 53 6.65 -2.89 18.75
CA LEU A 53 7.26 -1.85 17.94
C LEU A 53 8.66 -2.28 17.46
N PRO A 54 9.18 -1.67 16.39
CA PRO A 54 10.58 -1.83 16.01
C PRO A 54 11.53 -1.43 17.15
N GLY A 55 12.77 -1.91 17.09
CA GLY A 55 13.79 -1.55 18.06
C GLY A 55 13.96 -0.03 18.19
N ALA A 56 14.41 0.44 19.36
CA ALA A 56 14.40 1.86 19.72
C ALA A 56 15.07 2.79 18.67
N SER A 57 16.19 2.36 18.08
CA SER A 57 16.88 3.11 17.02
C SER A 57 16.10 3.17 15.71
N SER A 58 15.28 2.16 15.41
CA SER A 58 14.41 2.09 14.23
C SER A 58 13.16 2.95 14.37
N LEU A 59 12.75 3.30 15.59
CA LEU A 59 11.65 4.24 15.82
C LEU A 59 11.94 5.65 15.29
N LEU A 60 13.22 5.98 15.05
CA LEU A 60 13.63 7.26 14.46
C LEU A 60 13.51 7.28 12.93
N ARG A 61 13.19 6.15 12.31
CA ARG A 61 13.02 6.00 10.85
C ARG A 61 11.56 5.75 10.53
N TYR A 62 10.86 6.80 10.15
CA TYR A 62 9.44 6.74 9.80
C TYR A 62 9.06 7.75 8.72
N TYR A 63 7.88 7.52 8.16
CA TYR A 63 7.22 8.41 7.23
C TYR A 63 5.88 8.86 7.78
N ARG A 64 5.50 10.11 7.53
CA ARG A 64 4.22 10.69 7.93
C ARG A 64 3.48 11.26 6.75
N TYR A 65 2.16 11.11 6.75
CA TYR A 65 1.28 11.74 5.75
C TYR A 65 -0.17 11.79 6.24
N SER A 66 -0.93 12.75 5.72
CA SER A 66 -2.37 12.83 5.95
C SER A 66 -3.10 11.83 5.04
N GLY A 67 -3.88 10.94 5.65
CA GLY A 67 -4.65 9.90 4.96
C GLY A 67 -6.02 9.69 5.58
N SER A 68 -6.61 8.54 5.28
CA SER A 68 -7.94 8.17 5.75
C SER A 68 -7.93 6.86 6.52
N LEU A 69 -9.07 6.52 7.10
CA LEU A 69 -9.33 5.16 7.55
C LEU A 69 -9.20 4.17 6.37
N THR A 70 -8.68 2.97 6.67
CA THR A 70 -8.61 1.82 5.75
C THR A 70 -9.83 0.92 5.82
N MET A 71 -10.66 1.13 6.84
CA MET A 71 -11.97 0.50 6.99
C MET A 71 -13.03 1.36 6.29
N PRO A 72 -14.20 0.79 5.96
CA PRO A 72 -15.21 1.56 5.25
C PRO A 72 -15.77 2.70 6.13
N GLY A 73 -16.33 3.73 5.49
CA GLY A 73 -16.50 5.08 6.08
C GLY A 73 -15.45 6.05 5.53
N CYS A 74 -14.19 5.60 5.49
CA CYS A 74 -13.14 6.21 4.68
C CYS A 74 -12.83 7.69 4.98
N GLU A 75 -13.09 8.11 6.21
CA GLU A 75 -12.91 9.50 6.64
C GLU A 75 -11.43 9.90 6.56
N PRO A 76 -11.10 11.07 5.97
CA PRO A 76 -9.74 11.61 5.89
C PRO A 76 -9.29 12.21 7.22
N ALA A 77 -9.28 11.39 8.28
CA ALA A 77 -9.09 11.82 9.66
C ALA A 77 -7.80 11.29 10.30
N VAL A 78 -6.92 10.64 9.53
CA VAL A 78 -5.74 9.94 10.09
C VAL A 78 -4.45 10.61 9.63
N LEU A 79 -3.63 11.03 10.60
CA LEU A 79 -2.23 11.34 10.37
C LEU A 79 -1.41 10.06 10.55
N TRP A 80 -1.06 9.42 9.43
CA TRP A 80 -0.34 8.16 9.44
C TRP A 80 1.12 8.36 9.85
N THR A 81 1.65 7.42 10.63
CA THR A 81 3.08 7.24 10.89
C THR A 81 3.42 5.80 10.54
N VAL A 82 4.31 5.60 9.57
CA VAL A 82 4.73 4.28 9.10
C VAL A 82 6.22 4.14 9.32
N PHE A 83 6.64 3.23 10.20
CA PHE A 83 8.06 2.95 10.42
C PHE A 83 8.68 2.32 9.18
N GLU A 84 9.93 2.67 8.90
CA GLU A 84 10.71 2.12 7.78
C GLU A 84 11.03 0.64 8.01
N ASP A 85 11.38 0.29 9.25
CA ASP A 85 11.73 -1.07 9.64
C ASP A 85 10.49 -1.86 10.10
N ALA A 86 10.38 -3.10 9.63
CA ALA A 86 9.34 -4.03 10.05
C ALA A 86 9.71 -4.76 11.35
N VAL A 87 8.69 -5.18 12.11
CA VAL A 87 8.86 -6.10 13.24
C VAL A 87 8.83 -7.53 12.72
N PRO A 88 9.91 -8.32 12.87
CA PRO A 88 9.93 -9.70 12.39
C PRO A 88 8.99 -10.58 13.23
N ILE A 89 8.22 -11.43 12.55
CA ILE A 89 7.36 -12.44 13.17
C ILE A 89 7.60 -13.80 12.52
N GLY A 90 7.40 -14.88 13.28
CA GLY A 90 7.58 -16.24 12.80
C GLY A 90 6.47 -16.67 11.83
N ARG A 91 6.81 -17.49 10.84
CA ARG A 91 5.83 -18.03 9.87
C ARG A 91 4.67 -18.77 10.55
N ALA A 92 4.96 -19.52 11.61
CA ALA A 92 3.94 -20.21 12.40
C ALA A 92 2.95 -19.23 13.05
N GLN A 93 3.43 -18.06 13.50
CA GLN A 93 2.56 -17.02 14.07
C GLN A 93 1.65 -16.42 12.99
N VAL A 94 2.18 -16.15 11.79
CA VAL A 94 1.37 -15.69 10.64
C VAL A 94 0.28 -16.70 10.29
N ALA A 95 0.62 -17.97 10.23
CA ALA A 95 -0.35 -19.03 9.92
C ALA A 95 -1.51 -19.11 10.93
N GLN A 96 -1.28 -18.74 12.20
CA GLN A 96 -2.36 -18.68 13.19
C GLN A 96 -3.38 -17.57 12.87
N PHE A 97 -2.95 -16.43 12.33
CA PHE A 97 -3.88 -15.36 11.94
C PHE A 97 -4.72 -15.74 10.72
N GLN A 98 -4.16 -16.53 9.81
CA GLN A 98 -4.82 -16.95 8.57
C GLN A 98 -5.92 -17.99 8.78
N ILE A 99 -6.08 -18.54 9.99
CA ILE A 99 -7.15 -19.50 10.33
C ILE A 99 -8.25 -18.89 11.21
N VAL A 100 -8.14 -17.60 11.57
CA VAL A 100 -9.21 -16.87 12.27
C VAL A 100 -10.43 -16.84 11.37
N PRO A 101 -11.64 -17.19 11.83
CA PRO A 101 -12.82 -17.12 10.98
C PRO A 101 -13.35 -15.69 10.84
N GLN A 102 -13.83 -15.39 9.64
CA GLN A 102 -14.45 -14.13 9.28
C GLN A 102 -15.85 -13.99 9.90
N SER A 103 -16.22 -12.76 10.23
CA SER A 103 -17.58 -12.36 10.59
C SER A 103 -18.55 -12.52 9.42
N GLY A 104 -19.61 -13.32 9.62
CA GLY A 104 -20.65 -13.56 8.63
C GLY A 104 -22.05 -13.67 9.26
N PRO A 105 -23.11 -13.66 8.44
CA PRO A 105 -24.48 -13.85 8.90
C PRO A 105 -24.66 -15.17 9.68
N PRO A 106 -25.61 -15.24 10.63
CA PRO A 106 -25.94 -16.48 11.32
C PRO A 106 -26.26 -17.60 10.32
N GLY A 107 -25.73 -18.81 10.57
CA GLY A 107 -25.96 -19.98 9.71
C GLY A 107 -25.01 -20.10 8.51
N THR A 108 -24.07 -19.18 8.32
CA THR A 108 -23.02 -19.32 7.29
C THR A 108 -21.85 -20.17 7.77
N ARG A 109 -21.21 -20.91 6.86
CA ARG A 109 -20.01 -21.68 7.17
C ARG A 109 -18.84 -20.72 7.45
N PRO A 110 -18.11 -20.87 8.58
CA PRO A 110 -16.95 -20.03 8.86
C PRO A 110 -15.87 -20.17 7.78
N MET A 111 -15.49 -19.04 7.18
CA MET A 111 -14.37 -18.95 6.23
C MET A 111 -13.17 -18.28 6.91
N PRO A 112 -11.93 -18.64 6.57
CA PRO A 112 -10.76 -17.98 7.13
C PRO A 112 -10.68 -16.50 6.74
N LEU A 113 -10.27 -15.65 7.68
CA LEU A 113 -10.06 -14.22 7.54
C LEU A 113 -8.68 -13.99 6.91
N THR A 114 -8.63 -14.15 5.60
CA THR A 114 -7.43 -13.89 4.78
C THR A 114 -7.57 -12.58 4.01
N GLU A 115 -6.45 -12.01 3.58
CA GLU A 115 -6.43 -10.81 2.72
C GLU A 115 -7.24 -9.63 3.28
N ASN A 116 -7.30 -9.49 4.61
CA ASN A 116 -8.03 -8.43 5.32
C ASN A 116 -7.28 -7.08 5.32
N PHE A 117 -6.72 -6.71 4.18
CA PHE A 117 -6.02 -5.46 3.96
C PHE A 117 -6.62 -4.69 2.79
N ARG A 118 -6.30 -3.41 2.74
CA ARG A 118 -6.67 -2.56 1.62
C ARG A 118 -5.53 -2.51 0.58
N GLN A 119 -5.88 -2.60 -0.70
CA GLN A 119 -4.93 -2.34 -1.78
C GLN A 119 -4.34 -0.93 -1.68
N GLN A 120 -3.12 -0.77 -2.18
CA GLN A 120 -2.46 0.53 -2.27
C GLN A 120 -3.35 1.50 -3.05
N GLN A 121 -3.37 2.78 -2.64
CA GLN A 121 -4.11 3.82 -3.36
C GLN A 121 -3.17 4.83 -4.02
N PRO A 122 -3.61 5.48 -5.10
CA PRO A 122 -2.85 6.56 -5.74
C PRO A 122 -2.44 7.67 -4.76
N LEU A 123 -1.32 8.33 -5.08
CA LEU A 123 -0.70 9.40 -4.29
C LEU A 123 -0.95 10.84 -4.81
N PRO A 124 -1.96 11.15 -5.66
CA PRO A 124 -1.91 12.35 -6.50
C PRO A 124 -1.79 13.63 -5.65
N GLY A 125 -0.63 14.28 -5.75
CA GLY A 125 -0.31 15.55 -5.07
C GLY A 125 -0.09 15.46 -3.55
N ARG A 126 -0.16 14.29 -2.93
CA ARG A 126 -0.02 14.16 -1.46
C ARG A 126 1.45 14.19 -1.05
N ARG A 127 1.75 15.04 -0.07
CA ARG A 127 3.09 15.13 0.51
C ARG A 127 3.30 14.04 1.55
N VAL A 128 4.46 13.42 1.47
CA VAL A 128 4.96 12.46 2.45
C VAL A 128 6.17 13.08 3.11
N TRP A 129 6.21 13.10 4.43
CA TRP A 129 7.36 13.56 5.20
C TRP A 129 8.15 12.35 5.67
N ALA A 130 9.47 12.39 5.51
CA ALA A 130 10.38 11.43 6.10
C ALA A 130 11.00 12.03 7.37
N SER A 131 11.18 11.21 8.41
CA SER A 131 12.01 11.57 9.56
C SER A 131 13.47 11.79 9.12
N PRO A 132 14.28 12.56 9.86
CA PRO A 132 15.68 12.82 9.51
C PRO A 132 16.54 11.56 9.29
N SER A 133 16.22 10.47 10.00
CA SER A 133 16.96 9.21 9.91
C SER A 133 16.41 8.24 8.87
N ALA A 134 15.26 8.55 8.27
CA ALA A 134 14.64 7.66 7.30
C ALA A 134 15.32 7.76 5.94
N SER A 135 15.38 6.64 5.23
CA SER A 135 15.94 6.62 3.88
C SER A 135 15.00 7.32 2.90
N MET A 136 15.46 8.39 2.24
CA MET A 136 14.79 8.95 1.08
C MET A 136 15.47 8.44 -0.19
N ARG A 137 14.90 7.41 -0.82
CA ARG A 137 15.23 7.13 -2.22
C ARG A 137 14.34 8.02 -3.08
N ALA A 138 14.89 9.13 -3.56
CA ALA A 138 14.32 9.80 -4.70
C ALA A 138 14.42 8.82 -5.88
N THR A 139 13.29 8.25 -6.30
CA THR A 139 13.24 7.64 -7.62
C THR A 139 13.43 8.79 -8.59
N ALA A 140 14.64 8.96 -9.11
CA ALA A 140 14.85 9.85 -10.24
C ALA A 140 13.83 9.42 -11.30
N PRO A 141 13.04 10.35 -11.88
CA PRO A 141 12.25 10.00 -13.04
C PRO A 141 13.20 9.35 -14.05
N PRO A 142 12.81 8.22 -14.71
CA PRO A 142 13.62 7.70 -15.80
C PRO A 142 13.90 8.88 -16.75
N PRO A 143 15.12 9.01 -17.30
CA PRO A 143 15.41 10.10 -18.22
C PRO A 143 14.35 10.05 -19.31
N SER A 144 13.45 11.04 -19.32
CA SER A 144 12.51 11.22 -20.41
C SER A 144 13.36 11.27 -21.66
N CYS A 145 13.14 10.32 -22.57
CA CYS A 145 13.80 10.32 -23.86
C CYS A 145 13.56 11.70 -24.48
N LEU A 146 14.60 12.54 -24.50
CA LEU A 146 14.60 13.74 -25.32
C LEU A 146 14.41 13.26 -26.75
N GLY A 147 13.32 13.69 -27.38
CA GLY A 147 13.05 13.41 -28.77
C GLY A 147 14.26 13.82 -29.62
N VAL A 148 14.77 12.87 -30.40
CA VAL A 148 15.51 13.21 -31.61
C VAL A 148 14.45 13.45 -32.66
N ALA A 149 14.22 14.73 -32.96
CA ALA A 149 13.63 15.16 -34.21
C ALA A 149 14.46 14.58 -35.37
N GLY A 150 13.80 13.91 -36.31
CA GLY A 150 14.46 13.31 -37.46
C GLY A 150 13.45 12.76 -38.45
N GLU A 151 12.73 13.66 -39.12
CA GLU A 151 12.20 13.38 -40.46
C GLU A 151 13.38 13.38 -41.44
N PRO A 152 13.49 12.35 -42.29
CA PRO A 152 13.71 12.68 -43.68
C PRO A 152 12.82 11.83 -44.60
N ALA A 153 11.91 12.51 -45.29
CA ALA A 153 11.35 12.09 -46.55
C ALA A 153 12.45 11.61 -47.53
N LEU A 154 12.37 10.34 -47.94
CA LEU A 154 13.06 9.85 -49.12
C LEU A 154 12.11 8.94 -49.91
N GLY A 155 11.37 9.56 -50.82
CA GLY A 155 10.55 8.87 -51.82
C GLY A 155 10.77 9.51 -53.18
N ALA A 156 11.81 9.09 -53.89
CA ALA A 156 12.01 9.40 -55.29
C ALA A 156 12.29 8.10 -56.06
N LEU A 157 11.48 7.85 -57.11
CA LEU A 157 11.90 7.45 -58.47
C LEU A 157 10.85 6.58 -59.18
N LEU A 158 9.99 7.25 -59.96
CA LEU A 158 9.40 6.80 -61.23
C LEU A 158 9.08 8.10 -61.99
N GLY A 159 9.44 8.40 -63.24
CA GLY A 159 10.18 7.75 -64.30
C GLY A 159 10.09 8.66 -65.54
N LEU A 160 11.09 8.58 -66.41
CA LEU A 160 11.08 8.81 -67.88
C LEU A 160 10.62 10.17 -68.48
N GLY A 161 11.47 10.71 -69.36
CA GLY A 161 11.12 11.73 -70.36
C GLY A 161 12.31 12.59 -70.77
N LEU A 162 13.28 12.06 -71.52
CA LEU A 162 13.43 12.23 -72.98
C LEU A 162 13.83 13.66 -73.42
N SER A 163 15.14 13.78 -73.64
CA SER A 163 15.94 14.60 -74.58
C SER A 163 15.32 15.70 -75.46
N LEU A 164 16.21 16.69 -75.72
CA LEU A 164 16.32 17.66 -76.83
C LEU A 164 15.69 19.05 -76.66
N LEU A 165 16.57 20.06 -76.56
CA LEU A 165 16.77 21.18 -77.51
C LEU A 165 17.82 22.13 -76.88
N LEU A 166 19.08 22.13 -77.33
CA LEU A 166 19.66 23.07 -78.32
C LEU A 166 19.44 24.56 -78.02
N GLY A 167 20.55 25.30 -77.84
CA GLY A 167 20.64 26.78 -77.99
C GLY A 167 21.53 27.44 -76.94
N GLN A 168 22.86 27.56 -77.15
CA GLN A 168 23.56 28.76 -77.68
C GLN A 168 23.28 30.02 -76.84
N GLY A 169 24.17 30.41 -75.91
CA GLY A 169 25.28 31.37 -76.12
C GLY A 169 24.95 32.70 -75.41
N PRO A 170 25.83 33.72 -75.32
CA PRO A 170 27.23 33.84 -75.76
C PRO A 170 28.28 33.58 -74.67
#